data_AF-A0A832WJ01-F1
#
_entry.id   AF-A0A832WJ01-F1
#
_cell.length_a   1.000
_cell.length_b   1.000
_cell.length_c   1.000
_cell.angle_alpha   90.00
_cell.angle_beta   90.00
_cell.angle_gamma   90.00
#
_symmetry.space_group_name_H-M   'P 1'
#
loop_
_entity.id
_entity.type
_entity.pdbx_description
1 polymer ?
#
loop_
_entity_poly.entity_id
_entity_poly.type
_entity_poly.pdbx_seq_one_letter_code
_entity_poly.pdbx_strand_id
1 'polypeptide(L)'
;MKEIGKKYISAISFIFLIGISISLAENYSLPIAVALALVSTVLAILVPWIIIFRVSKRKFRHSIFLAFLLASLWEFFCSYLTLMLGYPLWKIFFNAGIGGIVVTAIIAIGGMIKAKGVSAEVK
;
A
#
# COMPACT_ATOMS: atom_id res chain seq x y z
N MET A 1 14.79 0.69 14.71
CA MET A 1 13.49 0.64 13.98
C MET A 1 13.52 1.26 12.58
N LYS A 2 14.05 2.49 12.37
CA LYS A 2 14.08 3.14 11.03
C LYS A 2 14.85 2.35 9.95
N GLU A 3 15.95 1.70 10.28
CA GLU A 3 16.75 0.95 9.30
C GLU A 3 16.14 -0.41 8.93
N ILE A 4 15.56 -1.11 9.90
CA ILE A 4 14.91 -2.42 9.67
C ILE A 4 13.72 -2.26 8.72
N GLY A 5 12.90 -1.23 8.92
CA GLY A 5 11.79 -0.91 8.02
C GLY A 5 12.27 -0.60 6.59
N LYS A 6 13.36 0.17 6.43
CA LYS A 6 13.93 0.47 5.12
C LYS A 6 14.47 -0.77 4.41
N LYS A 7 15.20 -1.64 5.12
CA LYS A 7 15.72 -2.91 4.56
C LYS A 7 14.58 -3.82 4.12
N TYR A 8 13.52 -3.90 4.91
CA TYR A 8 12.33 -4.71 4.59
C TYR A 8 11.60 -4.19 3.34
N ILE A 9 11.37 -2.88 3.24
CA ILE A 9 10.76 -2.27 2.04
C ILE A 9 11.64 -2.48 0.82
N SER A 10 12.96 -2.34 0.95
CA SER A 10 13.89 -2.58 -0.15
C SER A 10 13.80 -4.02 -0.65
N ALA A 11 13.75 -5.00 0.26
CA ALA A 11 13.62 -6.40 -0.10
C ALA A 11 12.28 -6.69 -0.79
N ILE A 12 11.16 -6.20 -0.24
CA ILE A 12 9.83 -6.35 -0.85
C ILE A 12 9.81 -5.69 -2.23
N SER A 13 10.32 -4.46 -2.34
CA SER A 13 10.36 -3.73 -3.62
C SER A 13 11.14 -4.50 -4.67
N PHE A 14 12.25 -5.14 -4.29
CA PHE A 14 13.05 -5.95 -5.20
C PHE A 14 12.31 -7.20 -5.67
N ILE A 15 11.66 -7.93 -4.75
CA ILE A 15 10.85 -9.11 -5.10
C ILE A 15 9.68 -8.70 -6.01
N PHE A 16 9.01 -7.61 -5.68
CA PHE A 16 7.88 -7.08 -6.45
C PHE A 16 8.31 -6.63 -7.84
N LEU A 17 9.47 -5.97 -7.94
CA LEU A 17 10.06 -5.54 -9.21
C LEU A 17 10.32 -6.74 -10.12
N ILE A 18 10.91 -7.81 -9.60
CA ILE A 18 11.18 -9.04 -10.36
C ILE A 18 9.86 -9.67 -10.81
N GLY A 19 8.89 -9.84 -9.90
CA GLY A 19 7.60 -10.44 -10.22
C GLY A 19 6.83 -9.66 -11.29
N ILE A 20 6.80 -8.34 -11.17
CA ILE A 20 6.18 -7.47 -12.18
C ILE A 20 6.94 -7.53 -13.51
N SER A 21 8.27 -7.53 -13.49
CA SER A 21 9.08 -7.61 -14.72
C SER A 21 8.79 -8.91 -15.48
N ILE A 22 8.70 -10.04 -14.78
CA ILE A 22 8.36 -11.34 -15.38
C ILE A 22 6.96 -11.29 -16.00
N SER A 23 5.97 -10.78 -15.27
CA SER A 23 4.59 -10.69 -15.78
C SER A 23 4.45 -9.73 -16.96
N LEU A 24 5.21 -8.63 -17.00
CA LEU A 24 5.21 -7.68 -18.11
C LEU A 24 5.99 -8.18 -19.33
N ALA A 25 6.99 -9.05 -19.14
CA ALA A 25 7.75 -9.62 -20.25
C ALA A 25 6.89 -10.49 -21.19
N GLU A 26 5.71 -10.93 -20.74
CA GLU A 26 4.71 -11.61 -21.59
C GLU A 26 4.03 -10.66 -22.59
N ASN A 27 4.02 -9.35 -22.31
CA ASN A 27 3.27 -8.35 -23.06
C ASN A 27 4.17 -7.28 -23.72
N TYR A 28 5.40 -7.11 -23.23
CA TYR A 28 6.33 -6.05 -23.65
C TYR A 28 7.75 -6.61 -23.80
N SER A 29 8.59 -5.92 -24.58
CA SER A 29 10.01 -6.26 -24.66
C SER A 29 10.70 -6.11 -23.30
N LEU A 30 11.74 -6.91 -23.04
CA LEU A 30 12.43 -6.94 -21.74
C LEU A 30 12.82 -5.55 -21.21
N PRO A 31 13.40 -4.62 -22.00
CA PRO A 31 13.74 -3.29 -21.51
C PRO A 31 12.52 -2.47 -21.09
N ILE A 32 11.43 -2.56 -21.84
CA ILE A 32 10.17 -1.86 -21.57
C ILE A 32 9.50 -2.46 -20.33
N ALA A 33 9.49 -3.79 -20.21
CA ALA A 33 8.95 -4.51 -19.06
C ALA A 33 9.66 -4.09 -17.77
N VAL A 34 11.00 -4.02 -17.77
CA VAL A 34 11.78 -3.57 -16.61
C VAL A 34 11.49 -2.10 -16.25
N ALA A 35 11.40 -1.22 -17.24
CA ALA A 35 11.07 0.19 -17.01
C ALA A 35 9.66 0.36 -16.39
N LEU A 36 8.67 -0.32 -16.94
CA LEU A 36 7.30 -0.32 -16.42
C LEU A 36 7.20 -0.99 -15.04
N ALA A 37 8.02 -2.01 -14.79
CA ALA A 37 8.11 -2.66 -13.49
C ALA A 37 8.66 -1.74 -12.42
N LEU A 38 9.70 -0.95 -12.74
CA LEU A 38 10.24 0.08 -11.85
C LEU A 38 9.17 1.10 -11.49
N VAL A 39 8.48 1.66 -12.49
CA VAL A 39 7.39 2.62 -12.28
C VAL A 39 6.29 2.01 -11.42
N SER A 40 5.87 0.78 -11.73
CA SER A 40 4.81 0.09 -10.99
C SER A 40 5.19 -0.17 -9.53
N THR A 41 6.44 -0.58 -9.28
CA THR A 41 6.98 -0.80 -7.94
C THR A 41 6.99 0.49 -7.11
N VAL A 42 7.38 1.61 -7.73
CA VAL A 42 7.35 2.93 -7.08
C VAL A 42 5.93 3.31 -6.69
N LEU A 43 4.99 3.17 -7.62
CA LEU A 43 3.59 3.55 -7.42
C LEU A 43 2.87 2.65 -6.40
N ALA A 44 3.18 1.34 -6.40
CA ALA A 44 2.52 0.35 -5.56
C ALA A 44 3.11 0.22 -4.14
N ILE A 45 4.39 0.54 -3.95
CA ILE A 45 5.06 0.33 -2.65
C ILE A 45 5.56 1.64 -2.06
N LEU A 46 6.39 2.38 -2.80
CA LEU A 46 7.07 3.55 -2.25
C LEU A 46 6.08 4.69 -1.97
N VAL A 47 5.14 4.96 -2.87
CA VAL A 47 4.15 6.03 -2.66
C VAL A 47 3.21 5.74 -1.48
N PRO A 48 2.54 4.57 -1.40
CA PRO A 48 1.76 4.19 -0.22
C PRO A 48 2.55 4.25 1.08
N TRP A 49 3.81 3.78 1.07
CA TRP A 49 4.68 3.86 2.23
C TRP A 49 4.93 5.31 2.67
N ILE A 50 5.22 6.22 1.73
CA ILE A 50 5.44 7.64 2.02
C ILE A 50 4.17 8.29 2.55
N ILE A 51 3.00 7.98 1.96
CA ILE A 51 1.69 8.45 2.43
C ILE A 51 1.51 8.04 3.89
N ILE A 52 1.69 6.74 4.19
CA ILE A 52 1.52 6.21 5.54
C ILE A 52 2.50 6.88 6.51
N PHE A 53 3.77 6.98 6.13
CA PHE A 53 4.81 7.55 6.99
C PHE A 53 4.58 9.04 7.27
N ARG A 54 4.18 9.82 6.27
CA ARG A 54 3.93 11.27 6.45
C ARG A 54 2.67 11.54 7.24
N VAL A 55 1.60 10.80 6.98
CA VAL A 55 0.31 11.00 7.67
C VAL A 55 0.41 10.47 9.10
N SER A 56 0.99 9.27 9.33
CA SER A 56 1.14 8.68 10.67
C SER A 56 1.98 9.53 11.64
N LYS A 57 2.93 10.32 11.14
CA LYS A 57 3.73 11.24 11.99
C LYS A 57 2.95 12.40 12.61
N ARG A 58 1.74 12.71 12.13
CA ARG A 58 0.89 13.71 12.78
C ARG A 58 0.33 13.10 14.06
N LYS A 59 0.62 13.73 15.21
CA LYS A 59 0.48 13.29 16.63
C LYS A 59 -0.82 12.60 17.09
N PHE A 60 -1.85 12.42 16.27
CA PHE A 60 -3.17 11.93 16.69
C PHE A 60 -3.43 10.46 16.31
N ARG A 61 -4.11 9.69 17.17
CA ARG A 61 -4.55 8.30 16.88
C ARG A 61 -5.35 8.16 15.58
N HIS A 62 -6.15 9.17 15.24
CA HIS A 62 -6.88 9.25 13.96
C HIS A 62 -5.96 9.26 12.73
N SER A 63 -4.67 9.57 12.91
CA SER A 63 -3.72 9.72 11.83
C SER A 63 -3.26 8.40 11.22
N ILE A 64 -3.31 7.27 11.94
CA ILE A 64 -2.95 5.95 11.37
C ILE A 64 -4.10 5.41 10.51
N PHE A 65 -5.33 5.49 11.00
CA PHE A 65 -6.52 5.10 10.23
C PHE A 65 -6.62 5.89 8.92
N LEU A 66 -6.47 7.21 9.01
CA LEU A 66 -6.50 8.09 7.84
C LEU A 66 -5.32 7.82 6.89
N ALA A 67 -4.15 7.47 7.43
CA ALA A 67 -2.96 7.11 6.64
C ALA A 67 -3.21 5.90 5.74
N PHE A 68 -3.79 4.82 6.28
CA PHE A 68 -4.11 3.63 5.50
C PHE A 68 -5.25 3.86 4.51
N LEU A 69 -6.31 4.60 4.89
CA LEU A 69 -7.35 5.00 3.94
C LEU A 69 -6.80 5.80 2.76
N LEU A 70 -5.91 6.75 3.02
CA LEU A 70 -5.33 7.58 1.97
C LEU A 70 -4.40 6.77 1.05
N ALA A 71 -3.68 5.79 1.61
CA ALA A 71 -2.89 4.84 0.82
C ALA A 71 -3.79 3.95 -0.05
N SER A 72 -4.90 3.44 0.47
CA SER A 72 -5.86 2.65 -0.32
C SER A 72 -6.53 3.48 -1.43
N LEU A 73 -6.89 4.73 -1.15
CA LEU A 73 -7.44 5.64 -2.16
C LEU A 73 -6.44 5.87 -3.30
N TRP A 74 -5.16 6.01 -2.98
CA TRP A 74 -4.09 6.09 -3.97
C TRP A 74 -4.00 4.81 -4.83
N GLU A 75 -4.06 3.64 -4.20
CA GLU A 75 -4.01 2.35 -4.90
C GLU A 75 -5.22 2.16 -5.83
N PHE A 76 -6.43 2.52 -5.40
CA PHE A 76 -7.61 2.50 -6.29
C PHE A 76 -7.49 3.48 -7.44
N PHE A 77 -6.94 4.68 -7.19
CA PHE A 77 -6.69 5.66 -8.26
C PHE A 77 -5.70 5.10 -9.30
N CYS A 78 -4.60 4.49 -8.86
CA CYS A 78 -3.66 3.81 -9.75
C CYS A 78 -4.31 2.65 -10.51
N SER A 79 -5.15 1.84 -9.84
CA SER A 79 -5.91 0.78 -10.49
C SER A 79 -6.83 1.30 -11.59
N TYR A 80 -7.53 2.40 -11.34
CA TYR A 80 -8.44 3.00 -12.30
C TYR A 80 -7.68 3.56 -13.51
N LEU A 81 -6.58 4.29 -13.28
CA LEU A 81 -5.73 4.80 -14.35
C LEU A 81 -5.15 3.68 -15.21
N THR A 82 -4.63 2.63 -14.58
CA THR A 82 -4.04 1.50 -15.31
C THR A 82 -5.09 0.72 -16.10
N LEU A 83 -6.30 0.57 -15.57
CA LEU A 83 -7.43 0.01 -16.31
C LEU A 83 -7.78 0.86 -17.55
N MET A 84 -7.87 2.19 -17.39
CA MET A 84 -8.16 3.09 -18.51
C MET A 84 -7.07 3.09 -19.59
N LEU A 85 -5.82 2.86 -19.20
CA LEU A 85 -4.68 2.76 -20.12
C LEU A 85 -4.50 1.35 -20.72
N GLY A 86 -5.38 0.39 -20.40
CA GLY A 86 -5.26 -1.00 -20.85
C GLY A 86 -4.04 -1.74 -20.28
N TYR A 87 -3.47 -1.25 -19.18
CA TYR A 87 -2.28 -1.84 -18.58
C TYR A 87 -2.62 -3.15 -17.85
N PRO A 88 -1.92 -4.27 -18.13
CA PRO A 88 -2.35 -5.61 -17.70
C PRO A 88 -2.33 -5.84 -16.18
N LEU A 89 -1.63 -4.98 -15.43
CA LEU A 89 -1.44 -5.14 -13.97
C LEU A 89 -2.37 -4.30 -13.11
N TRP A 90 -3.47 -3.77 -13.67
CA TRP A 90 -4.45 -3.00 -12.90
C TRP A 90 -4.98 -3.76 -11.67
N LYS A 91 -5.13 -5.09 -11.78
CA LYS A 91 -5.60 -5.96 -10.69
C LYS A 91 -4.67 -5.95 -9.47
N ILE A 92 -3.37 -5.72 -9.66
CA ILE A 92 -2.42 -5.64 -8.56
C ILE A 92 -2.75 -4.44 -7.67
N PHE A 93 -2.97 -3.27 -8.28
CA PHE A 93 -3.34 -2.05 -7.57
C PHE A 93 -4.72 -2.18 -6.91
N PHE A 94 -5.69 -2.81 -7.59
CA PHE A 94 -7.01 -3.05 -7.03
C PHE A 94 -6.95 -3.92 -5.76
N ASN A 95 -6.22 -5.03 -5.82
CA ASN A 95 -6.06 -5.95 -4.70
C ASN A 95 -5.31 -5.30 -3.53
N ALA A 96 -4.30 -4.48 -3.82
CA ALA A 96 -3.60 -3.69 -2.79
C ALA A 96 -4.57 -2.75 -2.06
N GLY A 97 -5.40 -2.01 -2.82
CA GLY A 97 -6.43 -1.12 -2.28
C GLY A 97 -7.40 -1.84 -1.34
N ILE A 98 -7.87 -3.04 -1.73
CA ILE A 98 -8.70 -3.89 -0.86
C ILE A 98 -7.94 -4.27 0.42
N GLY A 99 -6.68 -4.70 0.29
CA GLY A 99 -5.83 -5.04 1.43
C GLY A 99 -5.72 -3.90 2.44
N GLY A 100 -5.52 -2.67 1.98
CA GLY A 100 -5.45 -1.50 2.86
C GLY A 100 -6.79 -1.15 3.53
N ILE A 101 -7.94 -1.36 2.87
CA ILE A 101 -9.28 -1.24 3.51
C ILE A 101 -9.43 -2.29 4.63
N VAL A 102 -9.05 -3.54 4.38
CA VAL A 102 -9.15 -4.62 5.38
C VAL A 102 -8.31 -4.30 6.61
N VAL A 103 -7.06 -3.86 6.41
CA VAL A 103 -6.17 -3.44 7.51
C VAL A 103 -6.79 -2.26 8.29
N THR A 104 -7.34 -1.29 7.58
CA THR A 104 -8.04 -0.14 8.16
C THR A 104 -9.21 -0.58 9.05
N ALA A 105 -10.04 -1.52 8.58
CA ALA A 105 -11.17 -2.05 9.35
C ALA A 105 -10.72 -2.78 10.62
N ILE A 106 -9.67 -3.61 10.53
CA ILE A 106 -9.09 -4.33 11.68
C ILE A 106 -8.58 -3.33 12.73
N ILE A 107 -7.87 -2.28 12.31
CA ILE A 107 -7.38 -1.23 13.23
C ILE A 107 -8.54 -0.52 13.92
N ALA A 108 -9.61 -0.19 13.19
CA ALA A 108 -10.80 0.46 13.75
C ALA A 108 -11.49 -0.43 14.80
N ILE A 109 -11.72 -1.71 14.49
CA ILE A 109 -12.34 -2.67 15.40
C ILE A 109 -11.48 -2.83 16.68
N GLY A 110 -10.17 -3.02 16.53
CA GLY A 110 -9.25 -3.12 17.66
C GLY A 110 -9.24 -1.86 18.54
N GLY A 111 -9.33 -0.67 17.92
CA GLY A 111 -9.47 0.60 18.62
C GLY A 111 -10.74 0.70 19.45
N MET A 112 -11.88 0.25 18.90
CA MET A 112 -13.18 0.26 19.60
C MET A 112 -13.22 -0.72 20.78
N ILE A 113 -12.67 -1.94 20.61
CA ILE A 113 -12.60 -2.94 21.69
C ILE A 113 -11.77 -2.38 22.86
N LYS A 114 -10.63 -1.76 22.57
CA LYS A 114 -9.77 -1.16 23.59
C LYS A 114 -10.45 0.02 24.31
N ALA A 115 -11.23 0.83 23.61
CA ALA A 115 -11.97 1.93 24.22
C ALA A 115 -13.09 1.43 25.16
N LYS A 116 -13.79 0.34 24.79
CA LYS A 116 -14.80 -0.29 25.65
C LYS A 116 -14.20 -0.92 26.91
N GLY A 117 -13.02 -1.55 26.81
CA GLY A 117 -12.32 -2.12 27.97
C GLY A 117 -11.90 -1.06 29.01
N VAL A 118 -11.33 0.06 28.55
CA VAL A 118 -10.95 1.17 29.44
C VAL A 118 -12.17 1.82 30.09
N SER A 119 -13.30 1.91 29.39
CA SER A 119 -14.54 2.44 29.98
C SER A 119 -15.17 1.49 31.02
N ALA A 120 -14.80 0.20 31.01
CA ALA A 120 -15.31 -0.79 31.96
C ALA A 120 -14.47 -0.87 33.25
N GLU A 121 -13.17 -0.55 33.18
CA GLU A 121 -12.29 -0.46 34.37
C GLU A 121 -12.45 0.82 35.19
N VAL A 122 -13.07 1.87 34.61
CA VAL A 122 -13.27 3.18 35.27
C VAL A 122 -14.65 3.27 35.98
N LYS A 123 -15.41 2.19 36.03
CA LYS A 123 -16.65 2.06 36.82
C LYS A 123 -16.41 1.22 38.06
#